data_AF-A0A228Q3E7-F1
#
_entry.id   AF-A0A228Q3E7-F1
#
_cell.length_a   1.000
_cell.length_b   1.000
_cell.length_c   1.000
_cell.angle_alpha   90.00
_cell.angle_beta   90.00
_cell.angle_gamma   90.00
#
_symmetry.space_group_name_H-M   'P 1'
#
loop_
_entity.id
_entity.type
_entity.pdbx_description
1 polymer ?
#
loop_
_entity_poly.entity_id
_entity_poly.type
_entity_poly.pdbx_seq_one_letter_code
_entity_poly.pdbx_strand_id
1 'polypeptide(L)'
;MARSSSKKAPARPAPRRVDAIVFSVAMQTGDVEVIGIPFEHRDRTWATHAIVGLPIDTAPVYAVSDVLTGRHVPNSEAETLDAARARAIATLDAVTDASWAEAFGVELQPATA
;
A
#
# COMPACT_ATOMS: atom_id res chain seq x y z
N MET A 1 -27.25 -24.67 -33.67
CA MET A 1 -26.13 -25.28 -32.93
C MET A 1 -25.37 -24.18 -32.20
N ALA A 2 -25.46 -24.12 -30.87
CA ALA A 2 -24.78 -23.10 -30.06
C ALA A 2 -23.39 -23.61 -29.67
N ARG A 3 -22.34 -22.88 -30.09
CA ARG A 3 -20.96 -23.15 -29.66
C ARG A 3 -20.81 -22.68 -28.22
N SER A 4 -20.86 -23.61 -27.27
CA SER A 4 -20.39 -23.38 -25.90
C SER A 4 -18.87 -23.20 -25.95
N SER A 5 -18.40 -21.96 -25.89
CA SER A 5 -17.00 -21.69 -25.59
C SER A 5 -16.80 -21.85 -24.08
N SER A 6 -16.43 -23.06 -23.64
CA SER A 6 -15.90 -23.25 -22.29
C SER A 6 -14.59 -22.49 -22.16
N LYS A 7 -14.67 -21.21 -21.76
CA LYS A 7 -13.50 -20.39 -21.46
C LYS A 7 -12.87 -20.98 -20.18
N LYS A 8 -11.77 -21.70 -20.34
CA LYS A 8 -10.99 -22.27 -19.24
C LYS A 8 -10.69 -21.15 -18.23
N ALA A 9 -11.02 -21.39 -16.96
CA ALA A 9 -10.72 -20.43 -15.90
C ALA A 9 -9.22 -20.10 -15.93
N PRO A 10 -8.84 -18.82 -15.79
CA PRO A 10 -7.44 -18.43 -15.78
C PRO A 10 -6.70 -19.19 -14.67
N ALA A 11 -5.50 -19.65 -14.97
CA ALA A 11 -4.69 -20.38 -14.00
C ALA A 11 -4.33 -19.47 -12.82
N ARG A 12 -4.36 -20.02 -11.61
CA ARG A 12 -3.92 -19.31 -10.41
C ARG A 12 -2.43 -18.92 -10.57
N PRO A 13 -2.03 -17.67 -10.25
CA PRO A 13 -0.64 -17.27 -10.24
C PRO A 13 0.20 -18.16 -9.30
N ALA A 14 1.45 -18.41 -9.64
CA ALA A 14 2.37 -19.14 -8.77
C ALA A 14 2.65 -18.32 -7.49
N PRO A 15 2.75 -18.95 -6.31
CA PRO A 15 3.14 -18.25 -5.08
C PRO A 15 4.53 -17.61 -5.21
N ARG A 16 4.68 -16.40 -4.66
CA ARG A 16 5.96 -15.68 -4.58
C ARG A 16 6.32 -15.42 -3.12
N ARG A 17 7.58 -15.64 -2.76
CA ARG A 17 8.11 -15.27 -1.43
C ARG A 17 8.48 -13.79 -1.43
N VAL A 18 8.12 -13.09 -0.35
CA VAL A 18 8.37 -11.67 -0.12
C VAL A 18 8.66 -11.44 1.35
N ASP A 19 9.48 -10.43 1.64
CA ASP A 19 9.63 -9.90 3.00
C ASP A 19 8.40 -9.05 3.34
N ALA A 20 8.08 -8.97 4.63
CA ALA A 20 6.93 -8.24 5.14
C ALA A 20 7.29 -7.50 6.44
N ILE A 21 6.53 -6.45 6.72
CA ILE A 21 6.66 -5.62 7.94
C ILE A 21 5.29 -5.52 8.63
N VAL A 22 5.32 -5.50 9.97
CA VAL A 22 4.16 -5.18 10.80
C VAL A 22 4.26 -3.71 11.19
N PHE A 23 3.19 -2.94 10.98
CA PHE A 23 3.15 -1.52 11.33
C PHE A 23 1.72 -1.05 11.61
N SER A 24 1.58 0.12 12.23
CA SER A 24 0.28 0.74 12.52
C SER A 24 -0.16 1.63 11.36
N VAL A 25 -1.40 1.45 10.89
CA VAL A 25 -2.08 2.38 9.97
C VAL A 25 -2.97 3.31 10.77
N ALA A 26 -2.84 4.61 10.53
CA ALA A 26 -3.62 5.64 11.20
C ALA A 26 -5.03 5.74 10.60
N MET A 27 -6.06 5.38 11.37
CA MET A 27 -7.47 5.48 10.97
C MET A 27 -8.20 6.51 11.82
N GLN A 28 -9.35 6.99 11.32
CA GLN A 28 -10.19 7.93 12.08
C GLN A 28 -10.68 7.37 13.42
N THR A 29 -10.83 6.05 13.52
CA THR A 29 -11.32 5.34 14.71
C THR A 29 -10.20 4.88 15.64
N GLY A 30 -8.94 5.21 15.33
CA GLY A 30 -7.74 4.74 16.04
C GLY A 30 -6.84 3.87 15.16
N ASP A 31 -5.62 3.63 15.63
CA ASP A 31 -4.62 2.90 14.85
C ASP A 31 -4.93 1.41 14.76
N VAL A 32 -4.63 0.82 13.59
CA VAL A 32 -4.81 -0.62 13.35
C VAL A 32 -3.49 -1.23 12.90
N GLU A 33 -3.08 -2.32 13.55
CA GLU A 33 -1.91 -3.08 13.16
C GLU A 33 -2.17 -3.87 11.86
N VAL A 34 -1.27 -3.74 10.89
CA VAL A 34 -1.35 -4.44 9.60
C VAL A 34 -0.01 -5.05 9.22
N ILE A 35 -0.08 -6.02 8.31
CA ILE A 35 1.10 -6.58 7.63
C ILE A 35 1.15 -6.00 6.22
N GLY A 36 2.30 -5.44 5.83
CA GLY A 36 2.53 -4.90 4.49
C GLY A 36 3.85 -5.36 3.88
N ILE A 37 3.98 -5.19 2.57
CA ILE A 37 5.23 -5.43 1.83
C ILE A 37 5.97 -4.10 1.72
N PRO A 38 7.15 -3.95 2.37
CA PRO A 38 7.86 -2.68 2.41
C PRO A 38 8.57 -2.35 1.10
N PHE A 39 8.74 -1.06 0.83
CA PHE A 39 9.61 -0.53 -0.21
C PHE A 39 10.11 0.87 0.15
N GLU A 40 11.31 1.21 -0.30
CA GLU A 40 11.90 2.54 -0.13
C GLU A 40 11.51 3.46 -1.29
N HIS A 41 11.15 4.70 -0.97
CA HIS A 41 10.97 5.78 -1.94
C HIS A 41 11.17 7.15 -1.27
N ARG A 42 12.01 8.00 -1.87
CA ARG A 42 12.38 9.34 -1.35
C ARG A 42 12.84 9.31 0.12
N ASP A 43 13.84 8.46 0.40
CA ASP A 43 14.47 8.27 1.73
C ASP A 43 13.50 7.91 2.86
N ARG A 44 12.38 7.26 2.53
CA ARG A 44 11.36 6.83 3.47
C ARG A 44 10.83 5.45 3.10
N THR A 45 10.52 4.66 4.13
CA THR A 45 9.91 3.34 4.00
C THR A 45 8.39 3.45 3.90
N TRP A 46 7.84 2.88 2.84
CA TRP A 46 6.41 2.74 2.59
C TRP A 46 6.05 1.26 2.57
N ALA A 47 4.78 0.92 2.81
CA ALA A 47 4.34 -0.46 2.71
C ALA A 47 3.01 -0.57 1.96
N THR A 48 2.94 -1.55 1.06
CA THR A 48 1.67 -1.92 0.42
C THR A 48 0.96 -2.95 1.28
N HIS A 49 -0.30 -2.70 1.62
CA HIS A 49 -1.10 -3.58 2.47
C HIS A 49 -2.54 -3.65 1.94
N ALA A 50 -3.30 -4.66 2.40
CA ALA A 50 -4.74 -4.70 2.13
C ALA A 50 -5.42 -3.52 2.83
N ILE A 51 -6.42 -2.91 2.19
CA ILE A 51 -7.18 -1.83 2.81
C ILE A 51 -7.90 -2.36 4.05
N VAL A 52 -7.76 -1.62 5.13
CA VAL A 52 -8.47 -1.87 6.40
C VAL A 52 -9.85 -1.22 6.34
N GLY A 53 -10.86 -1.90 6.88
CA GLY A 53 -12.21 -1.36 6.99
C GLY A 53 -13.12 -1.59 5.77
N LEU A 54 -12.62 -2.25 4.71
CA LEU A 54 -13.48 -2.72 3.63
C LEU A 54 -14.22 -4.01 4.02
N PRO A 55 -15.48 -4.17 3.60
CA PRO A 55 -16.20 -5.43 3.73
C PRO A 55 -15.48 -6.61 3.06
N ILE A 56 -15.56 -7.80 3.65
CA ILE A 56 -14.88 -9.03 3.17
C ILE A 56 -15.37 -9.47 1.77
N ASP A 57 -16.59 -9.08 1.39
CA ASP A 57 -17.17 -9.35 0.08
C ASP A 57 -16.75 -8.35 -1.02
N THR A 58 -16.04 -7.30 -0.64
CA THR A 58 -15.44 -6.37 -1.61
C THR A 58 -14.17 -6.98 -2.18
N ALA A 59 -13.94 -6.80 -3.50
CA ALA A 59 -12.71 -7.25 -4.15
C ALA A 59 -11.48 -6.73 -3.39
N PRO A 60 -10.37 -7.49 -3.33
CA PRO A 60 -9.20 -7.07 -2.58
C PRO A 60 -8.65 -5.77 -3.19
N VAL A 61 -8.74 -4.69 -2.43
CA VAL A 61 -8.10 -3.42 -2.75
C VAL A 61 -6.89 -3.26 -1.83
N TYR A 62 -5.75 -2.96 -2.43
CA TYR A 62 -4.51 -2.67 -1.74
C TYR A 62 -4.29 -1.17 -1.74
N ALA A 63 -3.67 -0.68 -0.67
CA ALA A 63 -3.26 0.72 -0.52
C ALA A 63 -1.80 0.78 -0.06
N VAL A 64 -1.22 1.96 -0.14
CA VAL A 64 0.11 2.24 0.39
C VAL A 64 -0.01 3.21 1.55
N SER A 65 0.74 2.93 2.61
CA SER A 65 0.89 3.82 3.76
C SER A 65 2.36 3.98 4.13
N ASP A 66 2.68 5.12 4.73
CA ASP A 66 3.96 5.36 5.38
C ASP A 66 4.11 4.44 6.58
N VAL A 67 5.20 3.68 6.64
CA VAL A 67 5.43 2.71 7.72
C VAL A 67 5.59 3.41 9.07
N LEU A 68 6.21 4.59 9.09
CA LEU A 68 6.52 5.26 10.35
C LEU A 68 5.31 5.96 10.97
N THR A 69 4.49 6.63 10.16
CA THR A 69 3.35 7.42 10.65
C THR A 69 1.99 6.75 10.47
N GLY A 70 1.94 5.65 9.71
CA GLY A 70 0.69 5.01 9.33
C GLY A 70 -0.17 5.81 8.36
N ARG A 71 0.31 6.96 7.86
CA ARG A 71 -0.45 7.81 6.94
C ARG A 71 -0.59 7.14 5.58
N HIS A 72 -1.83 7.09 5.09
CA HIS A 72 -2.17 6.63 3.76
C HIS A 72 -1.66 7.58 2.66
N VAL A 73 -1.14 7.01 1.57
CA VAL A 73 -0.79 7.73 0.33
C VAL A 73 -2.03 7.88 -0.56
N PRO A 74 -2.53 9.10 -0.83
CA PRO A 74 -3.73 9.30 -1.64
C PRO A 74 -3.61 8.69 -3.05
N ASN A 75 -4.74 8.19 -3.57
CA ASN A 75 -4.86 7.61 -4.92
C ASN A 75 -3.94 6.40 -5.17
N SER A 76 -3.45 5.75 -4.10
CA SER A 76 -2.62 4.56 -4.20
C SER A 76 -3.43 3.28 -4.37
N GLU A 77 -4.75 3.34 -4.25
CA GLU A 77 -5.61 2.16 -4.21
C GLU A 77 -5.60 1.40 -5.53
N ALA A 78 -5.39 0.08 -5.49
CA ALA A 78 -5.44 -0.77 -6.69
C ALA A 78 -5.78 -2.23 -6.36
N GLU A 79 -6.17 -3.00 -7.38
CA GLU A 79 -6.52 -4.43 -7.25
C GLU A 79 -5.30 -5.35 -7.08
N THR A 80 -4.08 -4.84 -7.28
CA THR A 80 -2.85 -5.60 -7.11
C THR A 80 -1.80 -4.81 -6.32
N LEU A 81 -0.95 -5.54 -5.60
CA LEU A 81 0.15 -4.98 -4.82
C LEU A 81 1.06 -4.07 -5.68
N ASP A 82 1.45 -4.56 -6.86
CA ASP A 82 2.37 -3.84 -7.75
C ASP A 82 1.71 -2.59 -8.34
N ALA A 83 0.41 -2.66 -8.69
CA ALA A 83 -0.32 -1.48 -9.18
C ALA A 83 -0.49 -0.42 -8.08
N ALA A 84 -0.75 -0.84 -6.84
CA ALA A 84 -0.88 0.08 -5.72
C ALA A 84 0.44 0.79 -5.42
N ARG A 85 1.54 0.04 -5.40
CA ARG A 85 2.90 0.58 -5.30
C ARG A 85 3.21 1.58 -6.42
N ALA A 86 2.93 1.22 -7.67
CA ALA A 86 3.20 2.10 -8.81
C ALA A 86 2.39 3.41 -8.75
N ARG A 87 1.11 3.33 -8.38
CA ARG A 87 0.26 4.51 -8.18
C ARG A 87 0.76 5.39 -7.04
N ALA A 88 1.14 4.78 -5.91
CA ALA A 88 1.71 5.51 -4.79
C ALA A 88 2.99 6.25 -5.18
N ILE A 89 3.93 5.60 -5.88
CA ILE A 89 5.15 6.25 -6.37
C ILE A 89 4.81 7.44 -7.27
N ALA A 90 3.86 7.27 -8.21
CA ALA A 90 3.41 8.37 -9.06
C ALA A 90 2.81 9.53 -8.27
N THR A 91 2.01 9.25 -7.23
CA THR A 91 1.49 10.29 -6.33
C THR A 91 2.63 11.00 -5.60
N LEU A 92 3.58 10.25 -5.04
CA LEU A 92 4.69 10.80 -4.25
C LEU A 92 5.67 11.61 -5.12
N ASP A 93 5.87 11.23 -6.38
CA ASP A 93 6.70 11.95 -7.34
C ASP A 93 6.05 13.25 -7.82
N ALA A 94 4.72 13.33 -7.78
CA ALA A 94 3.98 14.56 -8.10
C ALA A 94 4.06 15.62 -6.99
N VAL A 95 4.50 15.26 -5.78
CA VAL A 95 4.69 16.20 -4.66
C VAL A 95 6.02 16.93 -4.83
N THR A 96 5.97 18.26 -4.87
CA THR A 96 7.19 19.08 -4.98
C THR A 96 8.02 19.01 -3.70
N ASP A 97 9.33 19.22 -3.79
CA ASP A 97 10.21 19.19 -2.61
C ASP A 97 9.77 20.20 -1.52
N ALA A 98 9.24 21.35 -1.95
CA ALA A 98 8.73 22.37 -1.04
C ALA A 98 7.48 21.90 -0.26
N SER A 99 6.54 21.19 -0.90
CA SER A 99 5.36 20.66 -0.21
C SER A 99 5.62 19.30 0.45
N TRP A 100 6.73 18.64 0.13
CA TRP A 100 7.13 17.38 0.74
C TRP A 100 7.36 17.52 2.24
N ALA A 101 8.06 18.57 2.66
CA ALA A 101 8.32 18.85 4.07
C ALA A 101 7.02 19.13 4.85
N GLU A 102 6.05 19.80 4.24
CA GLU A 102 4.74 20.04 4.84
C GLU A 102 3.90 18.76 4.94
N ALA A 103 3.95 17.92 3.90
CA ALA A 103 3.16 16.69 3.83
C ALA A 103 3.71 15.55 4.70
N PHE A 104 5.03 15.43 4.79
CA PHE A 104 5.74 14.26 5.34
C PHE A 104 6.88 14.59 6.31
N GLY A 105 7.10 15.88 6.63
CA GLY A 105 8.06 16.32 7.63
C GLY A 105 7.63 15.92 9.03
N VAL A 106 7.93 14.69 9.41
CA VAL A 106 8.10 14.30 10.81
C VAL A 106 9.60 14.19 11.02
N GLU A 107 10.11 15.00 11.94
CA GLU A 107 11.49 14.98 12.40
C GLU A 107 11.86 13.53 12.77
N LEU A 108 12.95 13.01 12.19
CA LEU A 108 13.54 11.75 12.60
C LEU A 108 13.86 11.87 14.09
N GLN A 109 13.04 11.29 14.97
CA GLN A 109 13.41 11.18 16.37
C GLN A 109 14.66 10.29 16.42
N PRO A 110 15.81 10.79 16.92
CA PRO A 110 17.01 9.98 17.00
C PRO A 110 16.68 8.76 17.86
N ALA A 111 17.01 7.56 17.35
CA ALA A 111 16.91 6.34 18.10
C ALA A 111 17.69 6.51 19.41
N THR A 112 16.97 6.60 20.53
CA THR A 112 17.56 6.48 21.86
C THR A 112 18.14 5.08 21.97
N ALA A 113 19.46 5.03 22.21
CA ALA A 113 20.29 3.86 22.44
C ALA A 113 19.89 3.06 23.68
#